data_AF-A0A7W2FUZ8-F1
#
_entry.id   AF-A0A7W2FUZ8-F1
#
_cell.length_a   1.000
_cell.length_b   1.000
_cell.length_c   1.000
_cell.angle_alpha   90.00
_cell.angle_beta   90.00
_cell.angle_gamma   90.00
#
_symmetry.space_group_name_H-M   'P 1'
#
loop_
_entity.id
_entity.type
_entity.pdbx_description
1 polymer ?
#
loop_
_entity_poly.entity_id
_entity_poly.type
_entity_poly.pdbx_seq_one_letter_code
_entity_poly.pdbx_strand_id
1 'polypeptide(L)'
;EYADAWVRASELIQQAPGALGTELHRKIGDPKTLIAIAHWDSKASRDAMEAQPAARVKEIIKSAAPFCEIRVIGEFEEPEWVVMPPDSPDA
;
A
#
# COMPACT_ATOMS: atom_id res chain seq x y z
N GLU A 1 15.58 -1.82 -6.17
CA GLU A 1 15.14 -0.70 -7.03
C GLU A 1 13.65 -0.39 -6.86
N TYR A 2 12.71 -1.19 -7.40
CA TYR A 2 11.27 -0.91 -7.20
C TYR A 2 10.84 -0.95 -5.73
N ALA A 3 11.26 -1.97 -4.97
CA ALA A 3 10.95 -2.08 -3.54
C ALA A 3 11.44 -0.85 -2.74
N ASP A 4 12.64 -0.33 -3.04
CA ASP A 4 13.19 0.86 -2.38
C ASP A 4 12.46 2.14 -2.77
N ALA A 5 12.00 2.24 -4.03
CA ALA A 5 11.12 3.33 -4.46
C ALA A 5 9.77 3.26 -3.73
N TRP A 6 9.20 2.06 -3.61
CA TRP A 6 7.96 1.84 -2.88
C TRP A 6 8.08 2.21 -1.41
N VAL A 7 9.13 1.76 -0.70
CA VAL A 7 9.34 2.09 0.73
C VAL A 7 9.38 3.61 0.95
N ARG A 8 10.14 4.34 0.13
CA ARG A 8 10.23 5.81 0.22
C ARG A 8 8.90 6.52 -0.07
N ALA A 9 8.11 5.98 -1.01
CA ALA A 9 6.77 6.51 -1.28
C ALA A 9 5.83 6.23 -0.10
N SER A 10 5.88 5.01 0.45
CA SER A 10 5.09 4.59 1.61
C SER A 10 5.38 5.45 2.84
N GLU A 11 6.64 5.76 3.15
CA GLU A 11 7.01 6.66 4.27
C GLU A 11 6.35 8.04 4.17
N LEU A 12 6.13 8.55 2.95
CA LEU A 12 5.43 9.82 2.73
C LEU A 12 3.91 9.63 2.83
N ILE A 13 3.38 8.53 2.29
CA ILE A 13 1.95 8.19 2.36
C ILE A 13 1.51 8.02 3.82
N GLN A 14 2.34 7.41 4.66
CA GLN A 14 2.05 7.21 6.10
C GLN A 14 1.97 8.51 6.91
N GLN A 15 2.37 9.65 6.36
CA GLN A 15 2.21 10.95 7.02
C GLN A 15 0.80 11.53 6.82
N ALA A 16 0.01 10.96 5.91
CA ALA A 16 -1.36 11.40 5.69
C ALA A 16 -2.27 10.99 6.87
N PRO A 17 -3.22 11.85 7.27
CA PRO A 17 -4.23 11.48 8.26
C PRO A 17 -4.96 10.20 7.86
N GLY A 18 -5.15 9.30 8.83
CA GLY A 18 -5.88 8.05 8.64
C GLY A 18 -5.09 6.93 7.96
N ALA A 19 -3.80 7.11 7.65
CA ALA A 19 -2.95 6.02 7.19
C ALA A 19 -2.62 5.07 8.35
N LEU A 20 -2.83 3.76 8.16
CA LEU A 20 -2.65 2.72 9.19
C LEU A 20 -1.47 1.78 8.93
N GLY A 21 -0.73 2.01 7.86
CA GLY A 21 0.35 1.12 7.44
C GLY A 21 0.25 0.73 5.97
N THR A 22 1.36 0.23 5.45
CA THR A 22 1.49 -0.24 4.07
C THR A 22 2.36 -1.47 4.08
N GLU A 23 1.99 -2.46 3.29
CA GLU A 23 2.70 -3.74 3.18
C GLU A 23 3.04 -4.00 1.71
N LEU A 24 4.22 -4.56 1.46
CA LEU A 24 4.65 -4.98 0.14
C LEU A 24 4.97 -6.47 0.19
N HIS A 25 4.08 -7.28 -0.38
CA HIS A 25 4.23 -8.73 -0.41
C HIS A 25 4.81 -9.17 -1.74
N ARG A 26 5.63 -10.22 -1.69
CA ARG A 26 6.18 -10.87 -2.88
C ARG A 26 5.36 -12.11 -3.21
N LYS A 27 5.04 -12.29 -4.47
CA LYS A 27 4.34 -13.50 -4.93
C LYS A 27 5.21 -14.73 -4.67
N ILE A 28 4.60 -15.77 -4.12
CA ILE A 28 5.26 -17.07 -3.91
C ILE A 28 5.67 -17.65 -5.28
N GLY A 29 6.93 -18.02 -5.40
CA GLY A 29 7.48 -18.62 -6.62
C GLY A 29 7.76 -17.64 -7.77
N ASP A 30 7.48 -16.35 -7.60
CA ASP A 30 7.77 -15.33 -8.61
C ASP A 30 8.29 -14.03 -7.96
N PRO A 31 9.62 -13.80 -7.96
CA PRO A 31 10.21 -12.67 -7.29
C PRO A 31 9.97 -11.32 -7.99
N LYS A 32 9.43 -11.32 -9.22
CA LYS A 32 9.17 -10.10 -10.00
C LYS A 32 7.75 -9.57 -9.83
N THR A 33 6.85 -10.37 -9.26
CA THR A 33 5.48 -9.96 -8.99
C THR A 33 5.32 -9.57 -7.52
N LEU A 34 4.79 -8.39 -7.29
CA LEU A 34 4.59 -7.81 -5.96
C LEU A 34 3.13 -7.36 -5.82
N ILE A 35 2.61 -7.39 -4.60
CA ILE A 35 1.34 -6.75 -4.23
C ILE A 35 1.59 -5.75 -3.11
N ALA A 36 1.19 -4.51 -3.34
CA ALA A 36 1.21 -3.46 -2.34
C ALA A 36 -0.18 -3.32 -1.74
N ILE A 37 -0.26 -3.33 -0.42
CA ILE A 37 -1.49 -3.14 0.35
C ILE A 37 -1.29 -1.89 1.20
N ALA A 38 -2.27 -1.00 1.23
CA ALA A 38 -2.24 0.21 2.05
C ALA A 38 -3.51 0.23 2.90
N HIS A 39 -3.34 0.30 4.22
CA HIS A 39 -4.43 0.31 5.18
C HIS A 39 -4.78 1.74 5.54
N TRP A 40 -6.08 2.01 5.65
CA TRP A 40 -6.63 3.32 5.97
C TRP A 40 -7.77 3.16 6.96
N ASP A 41 -7.93 4.14 7.84
CA ASP A 41 -9.06 4.18 8.78
C ASP A 41 -10.42 4.34 8.07
N SER A 42 -10.41 4.91 6.87
CA SER A 42 -11.58 5.17 6.06
C SER A 42 -11.21 5.46 4.61
N LYS A 43 -12.16 5.18 3.70
CA LYS A 43 -12.03 5.56 2.28
C LYS A 43 -11.88 7.07 2.10
N ALA A 44 -12.54 7.88 2.94
CA ALA A 44 -12.45 9.35 2.85
C ALA A 44 -11.04 9.86 3.11
N SER A 45 -10.34 9.31 4.11
CA SER A 45 -8.92 9.64 4.39
C SER A 45 -8.02 9.28 3.20
N ARG A 46 -8.22 8.08 2.63
CA ARG A 46 -7.50 7.62 1.44
C ARG A 46 -7.75 8.52 0.22
N ASP A 47 -9.00 8.86 -0.04
CA ASP A 47 -9.39 9.69 -1.18
C ASP A 47 -8.88 11.13 -1.02
N ALA A 48 -8.82 11.67 0.21
CA ALA A 48 -8.23 12.97 0.49
C ALA A 48 -6.71 12.98 0.20
N MET A 49 -5.99 11.91 0.56
CA MET A 49 -4.58 11.75 0.20
C MET A 49 -4.40 11.64 -1.33
N GLU A 50 -5.26 10.89 -2.02
CA GLU A 50 -5.17 10.76 -3.50
C GLU A 50 -5.59 12.04 -4.24
N ALA A 51 -6.48 12.86 -3.66
CA ALA A 51 -6.85 14.15 -4.22
C ALA A 51 -5.70 15.17 -4.13
N GLN A 52 -4.84 15.05 -3.11
CA GLN A 52 -3.64 15.86 -2.93
C GLN A 52 -2.39 15.00 -2.75
N PRO A 53 -2.01 14.15 -3.72
CA PRO A 53 -0.81 13.35 -3.54
C PRO A 53 0.33 14.35 -3.58
N ALA A 54 1.11 14.38 -2.50
CA ALA A 54 2.31 15.20 -2.43
C ALA A 54 3.09 15.00 -3.74
N ALA A 55 3.44 16.10 -4.43
CA ALA A 55 4.05 16.03 -5.76
C ALA A 55 5.22 15.02 -5.82
N ARG A 56 5.91 14.87 -4.69
CA ARG A 56 6.99 13.92 -4.43
C ARG A 56 6.59 12.44 -4.52
N VAL A 57 5.40 12.05 -4.06
CA VAL A 57 4.89 10.66 -4.21
C VAL A 57 4.66 10.34 -5.68
N LYS A 58 4.05 11.27 -6.44
CA LYS A 58 3.86 11.12 -7.89
C LYS A 58 5.20 11.00 -8.63
N GLU A 59 6.21 11.77 -8.23
CA GLU A 59 7.56 11.70 -8.80
C GLU A 59 8.22 10.34 -8.56
N ILE A 60 8.11 9.79 -7.34
CA ILE A 60 8.66 8.47 -7.00
C ILE A 60 7.98 7.38 -7.84
N ILE A 61 6.64 7.40 -7.93
CA ILE A 61 5.90 6.43 -8.74
C ILE A 61 6.27 6.55 -10.23
N LYS A 62 6.37 7.78 -10.76
CA LYS A 62 6.81 8.02 -12.15
C LYS A 62 8.23 7.52 -12.41
N SER A 63 9.13 7.62 -11.44
CA SER A 63 10.49 7.10 -11.58
C SER A 63 10.54 5.57 -11.66
N ALA A 64 9.52 4.89 -11.11
CA ALA A 64 9.41 3.45 -11.10
C ALA A 64 8.66 2.90 -12.35
N ALA A 65 7.78 3.71 -12.95
CA ALA A 65 6.94 3.34 -14.09
C ALA A 65 7.67 2.72 -15.31
N PRO A 66 8.92 3.09 -15.66
CA PRO A 66 9.64 2.44 -16.77
C PRO A 66 10.05 0.99 -16.48
N PHE A 67 10.07 0.58 -15.21
CA PHE A 67 10.64 -0.69 -14.77
C PHE A 67 9.60 -1.73 -14.35
N CYS A 68 8.33 -1.32 -14.20
CA CYS A 68 7.26 -2.19 -13.74
C CYS A 68 5.91 -1.77 -14.32
N GLU A 69 5.04 -2.75 -14.51
CA GLU A 69 3.63 -2.51 -14.76
C GLU A 69 2.89 -2.42 -13.42
N ILE A 70 2.10 -1.36 -13.22
CA ILE A 70 1.28 -1.16 -12.01
C ILE A 70 -0.19 -1.34 -12.39
N ARG A 71 -0.89 -2.22 -11.68
CA ARG A 71 -2.33 -2.44 -11.84
C ARG A 71 -3.02 -2.31 -10.48
N VAL A 72 -4.11 -1.56 -10.43
CA VAL A 72 -4.98 -1.49 -9.25
C VAL A 72 -5.85 -2.75 -9.23
N ILE A 73 -5.80 -3.51 -8.13
CA ILE A 73 -6.61 -4.72 -7.95
C ILE A 73 -8.02 -4.35 -7.47
N GLY A 74 -8.11 -3.40 -6.53
CA GLY A 74 -9.37 -2.93 -5.98
C GLY A 74 -9.18 -2.18 -4.66
N GLU A 75 -10.31 -1.80 -4.08
CA GLU A 75 -10.43 -1.22 -2.74
C GLU A 75 -11.35 -2.14 -1.95
N PHE A 76 -10.99 -2.42 -0.70
CA PHE A 76 -11.67 -3.41 0.14
C PHE A 76 -11.91 -2.82 1.52
N GLU A 77 -13.05 -3.15 2.11
CA GLU A 77 -13.32 -2.89 3.52
C GLU A 77 -12.47 -3.83 4.39
N GLU A 78 -12.35 -3.50 5.68
CA GLU A 78 -11.75 -4.39 6.68
C GLU A 78 -12.51 -5.74 6.74
N PRO A 79 -11.81 -6.85 7.04
CA PRO A 79 -12.40 -8.19 6.92
C PRO A 79 -13.56 -8.40 7.89
N GLU A 80 -14.74 -8.69 7.35
CA GLU A 80 -15.93 -9.05 8.17
C GLU A 80 -15.77 -10.44 8.83
N TRP A 81 -15.01 -11.34 8.19
CA TRP A 81 -14.79 -12.70 8.68
C TRP A 81 -13.30 -12.96 8.86
N VAL A 82 -12.88 -13.05 10.12
CA VAL A 82 -11.49 -13.37 10.51
C VAL A 82 -11.50 -14.63 11.37
N VAL A 83 -10.63 -15.59 11.04
CA VAL A 83 -10.41 -16.80 11.85
C VAL A 83 -8.93 -16.86 12.19
N MET A 84 -8.58 -16.42 13.40
CA MET A 84 -7.21 -16.46 13.90
C MET A 84 -6.95 -17.77 14.68
N PRO A 85 -5.71 -18.26 14.72
CA PRO A 85 -5.30 -19.32 15.64
C PRO A 85 -5.59 -18.93 17.10
N PRO A 86 -5.87 -19.90 17.99
CA PRO A 86 -6.29 -19.65 19.37
C PRO A 86 -5.28 -18.86 20.23
N ASP A 87 -4.00 -18.81 19.83
CA ASP A 87 -2.92 -18.13 20.54
C ASP A 87 -2.35 -16.91 19.78
N SER A 88 -3.02 -16.42 18.74
CA SER A 88 -2.61 -15.17 18.10
C SER A 88 -2.99 -14.00 19.01
N PRO A 89 -2.01 -13.25 19.56
CA PRO A 89 -2.32 -12.01 20.25
C PRO A 89 -2.78 -11.01 19.18
N ASP A 90 -3.99 -10.50 19.38
CA ASP A 90 -4.64 -9.44 18.63
C ASP A 90 -5.33 -9.86 17.32
N ALA A 91 -6.66 -10.03 17.45
CA ALA A 91 -7.63 -9.42 16.55
C ALA A 91 -8.07 -8.08 17.17
#